data_AF-A0A930DZT4-F1
#
_entry.id   AF-A0A930DZT4-F1
#
_cell.length_a   1.000
_cell.length_b   1.000
_cell.length_c   1.000
_cell.angle_alpha   90.00
_cell.angle_beta   90.00
_cell.angle_gamma   90.00
#
_symmetry.space_group_name_H-M   'P 1'
#
loop_
_entity.id
_entity.type
_entity.pdbx_description
1 polymer ?
#
loop_
_entity_poly.entity_id
_entity_poly.type
_entity_poly.pdbx_seq_one_letter_code
_entity_poly.pdbx_strand_id
1 'polypeptide(L)'
;MSKPLAFITLLILTSIPFLILNQRFEEQSIIKEEIVSETVKEIIPDNKNLIESAKLFFAESGNDFQPSIFEEGDELKLKVKMKSGEEFEKLFYANSNSLSVEKGTENKVESVLQTTTKIKKSWFNVEEESEKTQFFVKIKSSDPFLDK
;
A
#
# COMPACT_ATOMS: atom_id res chain seq x y z
N MET A 1 18.70 -39.60 -45.82
CA MET A 1 18.19 -38.52 -44.95
C MET A 1 19.36 -37.65 -44.52
N SER A 2 19.36 -36.36 -44.85
CA SER A 2 20.48 -35.47 -44.53
C SER A 2 20.53 -35.23 -43.01
N LYS A 3 21.68 -35.52 -42.40
CA LYS A 3 21.97 -35.32 -40.97
C LYS A 3 21.49 -33.96 -40.39
N PRO A 4 21.55 -32.82 -41.11
CA PRO A 4 21.05 -31.54 -40.58
C PRO A 4 19.52 -31.52 -40.40
N LEU A 5 18.75 -32.20 -41.24
CA LEU A 5 17.29 -32.20 -41.15
C LEU A 5 16.81 -32.96 -39.90
N ALA A 6 17.52 -34.05 -39.53
CA ALA A 6 17.27 -34.83 -38.33
C ALA A 6 17.62 -34.06 -37.05
N PHE A 7 18.66 -33.21 -37.10
CA PHE A 7 19.06 -32.37 -35.97
C PHE A 7 18.05 -31.26 -35.70
N ILE A 8 17.56 -30.59 -36.74
CA ILE A 8 16.55 -29.52 -36.62
C ILE A 8 15.23 -30.09 -36.11
N THR A 9 14.81 -31.26 -36.60
CA THR A 9 13.58 -31.90 -36.10
C THR A 9 13.68 -32.32 -34.64
N LEU A 10 14.83 -32.81 -34.18
CA LEU A 10 15.05 -33.13 -32.76
C LEU A 10 15.05 -31.87 -31.88
N LEU A 11 15.63 -30.76 -32.36
CA LEU A 11 15.62 -29.48 -31.66
C LEU A 11 14.19 -28.92 -31.49
N ILE A 12 13.37 -29.01 -32.54
CA ILE A 12 11.97 -28.57 -32.50
C ILE A 12 11.14 -29.49 -31.58
N LEU A 13 11.38 -30.80 -31.64
CA LEU A 13 10.64 -31.78 -30.83
C LEU A 13 10.94 -31.66 -29.33
N THR A 14 12.12 -31.15 -28.98
CA THR A 14 12.54 -30.96 -27.57
C THR A 14 12.23 -29.55 -27.05
N SER A 15 12.24 -28.53 -27.91
CA SER A 15 11.99 -27.14 -27.50
C SER A 15 10.50 -26.84 -27.28
N ILE A 16 9.59 -27.40 -28.09
CA ILE A 16 8.15 -27.16 -27.96
C ILE A 16 7.59 -27.64 -26.61
N PRO A 17 7.85 -28.87 -26.14
CA PRO A 17 7.39 -29.32 -24.82
C PRO A 17 7.97 -28.48 -23.68
N PHE A 18 9.23 -28.07 -23.79
CA PHE A 18 9.91 -27.25 -22.79
C PHE A 18 9.28 -25.85 -22.68
N LEU A 19 8.92 -25.23 -23.82
CA LEU A 19 8.22 -23.94 -23.84
C LEU A 19 6.80 -24.06 -23.25
N ILE A 20 6.06 -25.13 -23.58
CA ILE A 20 4.72 -25.38 -23.03
C ILE A 20 4.77 -25.60 -21.51
N LEU A 21 5.79 -26.32 -21.01
CA LEU A 21 6.01 -26.51 -19.58
C LEU A 21 6.33 -25.19 -18.88
N ASN A 22 7.24 -24.37 -19.43
CA ASN A 22 7.59 -23.08 -18.83
C ASN A 22 6.41 -22.11 -18.80
N GLN A 23 5.62 -22.02 -19.88
CA GLN A 23 4.41 -21.18 -19.88
C GLN A 23 3.39 -21.62 -18.82
N ARG A 24 3.22 -22.93 -18.59
CA ARG A 24 2.34 -23.41 -17.52
C ARG A 24 2.85 -23.10 -16.11
N PHE A 25 4.17 -22.99 -15.93
CA PHE A 25 4.77 -22.62 -14.64
C PHE A 25 4.67 -21.12 -14.35
N GLU A 26 4.72 -20.26 -15.37
CA GLU A 26 4.56 -18.81 -15.18
C GLU A 26 3.12 -18.40 -14.81
N GLU A 27 2.10 -19.09 -15.29
CA GLU A 27 0.69 -18.75 -15.02
C GLU A 27 0.10 -19.38 -13.75
N GLN A 28 0.81 -20.30 -13.10
CA GLN A 28 0.34 -20.98 -11.89
C GLN A 28 1.17 -20.55 -10.68
N SER A 29 0.89 -19.35 -10.16
CA SER A 29 1.30 -19.07 -8.79
C SER A 29 0.68 -20.15 -7.90
N ILE A 30 1.54 -20.93 -7.22
CA ILE A 30 1.10 -22.09 -6.44
C ILE A 30 0.12 -21.62 -5.33
N ILE A 31 0.29 -20.38 -4.88
CA ILE A 31 -0.55 -19.68 -3.92
C ILE A 31 -1.59 -18.86 -4.68
N LYS A 32 -2.87 -19.09 -4.39
CA LYS A 32 -3.97 -18.24 -4.83
C LYS A 32 -4.26 -17.21 -3.74
N GLU A 33 -4.28 -15.94 -4.10
CA GLU A 33 -4.66 -14.85 -3.20
C GLU A 33 -6.00 -14.26 -3.66
N GLU A 34 -6.96 -14.19 -2.75
CA GLU A 34 -8.30 -13.65 -2.99
C GLU A 34 -8.63 -12.60 -1.92
N ILE A 35 -9.16 -11.45 -2.35
CA ILE A 35 -9.69 -10.42 -1.45
C ILE A 35 -11.13 -10.80 -1.11
N VAL A 36 -11.36 -11.21 0.15
CA VAL A 36 -12.68 -11.66 0.62
C VAL A 36 -13.59 -10.49 0.90
N SER A 37 -13.05 -9.42 1.49
CA SER A 37 -13.80 -8.20 1.79
C SER A 37 -12.86 -7.03 2.00
N GLU A 38 -13.32 -5.84 1.64
CA GLU A 38 -12.65 -4.58 1.94
C GLU A 38 -13.61 -3.68 2.72
N THR A 39 -13.12 -3.09 3.81
CA THR A 39 -13.88 -2.14 4.63
C THR A 39 -13.08 -0.87 4.80
N VAL A 40 -13.67 0.27 4.43
CA VAL A 40 -13.08 1.59 4.64
C VAL A 40 -13.77 2.26 5.82
N LYS A 41 -13.00 2.66 6.82
CA LYS A 41 -13.46 3.41 7.97
C LYS A 41 -12.79 4.78 7.98
N GLU A 42 -13.58 5.83 8.07
CA GLU A 42 -13.08 7.18 8.25
C GLU A 42 -12.74 7.42 9.74
N ILE A 43 -11.47 7.77 10.02
CA ILE A 43 -10.98 8.04 11.38
C ILE A 43 -11.22 9.50 11.77
N ILE A 44 -11.09 10.40 10.80
CA ILE A 44 -11.42 11.82 10.94
C ILE A 44 -12.77 12.03 10.25
N PRO A 45 -13.91 11.94 10.96
CA PRO A 45 -15.21 12.15 10.34
C PRO A 45 -15.30 13.57 9.75
N ASP A 46 -16.03 13.71 8.65
CA ASP A 46 -16.34 15.01 8.02
C ASP A 46 -16.87 16.07 9.02
N ASN A 47 -17.49 15.61 10.11
CA ASN A 47 -17.86 16.44 11.25
C ASN A 47 -16.62 16.85 12.08
N LYS A 48 -15.87 17.82 11.54
CA LYS A 48 -14.67 18.45 12.13
C LYS A 48 -14.86 18.97 13.56
N ASN A 49 -16.09 19.05 14.06
CA ASN A 49 -16.38 19.47 15.43
C ASN A 49 -15.97 18.46 16.51
N LEU A 50 -15.73 17.19 16.16
CA LEU A 50 -15.33 16.15 17.10
C LEU A 50 -13.83 16.08 17.35
N ILE A 51 -13.03 16.74 16.51
CA ILE A 51 -11.57 16.68 16.52
C ILE A 51 -11.03 17.96 17.14
N GLU A 52 -10.15 17.79 18.12
CA GLU A 52 -9.40 18.90 18.73
C GLU A 52 -8.18 19.23 17.88
N SER A 53 -7.41 18.21 17.47
CA SER A 53 -6.25 18.38 16.59
C SER A 53 -5.91 17.09 15.87
N ALA A 54 -5.44 17.19 14.62
CA ALA A 54 -4.82 16.08 13.90
C ALA A 54 -3.48 16.57 13.33
N LYS A 55 -2.40 15.87 13.66
CA LYS A 55 -1.03 16.25 13.29
C LYS A 55 -0.25 15.03 12.81
N LEU A 56 0.69 15.30 11.91
CA LEU A 56 1.61 14.31 11.36
C LEU A 56 3.04 14.74 11.72
N PHE A 57 3.85 13.77 12.12
CA PHE A 57 5.23 13.97 12.54
C PHE A 57 6.14 12.93 11.89
N PHE A 58 7.42 13.27 11.71
CA PHE A 58 8.44 12.26 11.43
C PHE A 58 8.70 11.44 12.69
N ALA A 59 8.61 10.12 12.61
CA ALA A 59 8.72 9.25 13.79
C ALA A 59 10.13 9.31 14.42
N GLU A 60 11.17 9.44 13.59
CA GLU A 60 12.56 9.47 14.04
C GLU A 60 12.93 10.75 14.77
N SER A 61 12.49 11.91 14.27
CA SER A 61 12.88 13.22 14.81
C SER A 61 11.83 13.83 15.74
N GLY A 62 10.58 13.36 15.68
CA GLY A 62 9.44 13.99 16.36
C GLY A 62 9.07 15.36 15.80
N ASN A 63 9.72 15.82 14.73
CA ASN A 63 9.43 17.09 14.09
C ASN A 63 8.10 17.04 13.35
N ASP A 64 7.44 18.20 13.25
CA ASP A 64 6.24 18.37 12.44
C ASP A 64 6.53 17.98 10.98
N PHE A 65 5.58 17.27 10.37
CA PHE A 65 5.69 16.84 8.98
C PHE A 65 5.78 18.05 8.03
N GLN A 66 6.75 18.02 7.12
CA GLN A 66 6.94 19.00 6.06
C GLN A 66 7.14 18.25 4.73
N PRO A 67 6.29 18.49 3.71
CA PRO A 67 6.41 17.77 2.45
C PRO A 67 7.74 17.97 1.72
N SER A 68 8.39 19.13 1.88
CA SER A 68 9.65 19.43 1.18
C SER A 68 10.85 18.60 1.61
N ILE A 69 10.79 17.96 2.78
CA ILE A 69 11.85 17.11 3.33
C ILE A 69 11.41 15.64 3.45
N PHE A 70 10.23 15.30 2.93
CA PHE A 70 9.66 13.98 2.98
C PHE A 70 10.25 13.11 1.86
N GLU A 71 10.67 11.90 2.20
CA GLU A 71 11.10 10.87 1.27
C GLU A 71 10.21 9.62 1.36
N GLU A 72 9.95 8.97 0.22
CA GLU A 72 9.17 7.72 0.20
C GLU A 72 9.92 6.63 0.99
N GLY A 73 9.24 6.02 1.96
CA GLY A 73 9.81 5.09 2.91
C GLY A 73 10.01 5.66 4.31
N ASP A 74 9.89 6.98 4.50
CA ASP A 74 9.97 7.60 5.84
C ASP A 74 8.89 7.05 6.77
N GLU A 75 9.25 6.80 8.03
CA GLU A 75 8.29 6.44 9.06
C GLU A 75 7.63 7.70 9.65
N LEU A 76 6.30 7.77 9.53
CA LEU A 76 5.50 8.88 10.03
C LEU A 76 4.61 8.46 11.19
N LYS A 77 4.40 9.40 12.10
CA LYS A 77 3.50 9.28 13.24
C LYS A 77 2.30 10.20 13.06
N LEU A 78 1.12 9.62 12.88
CA LEU A 78 -0.15 10.33 12.94
C LEU A 78 -0.63 10.39 14.39
N LYS A 79 -0.95 11.58 14.87
CA LYS A 79 -1.60 11.81 16.17
C LYS A 79 -2.91 12.57 15.95
N VAL A 80 -4.01 11.95 16.34
CA VAL A 80 -5.35 12.55 16.33
C VAL A 80 -5.85 12.65 17.76
N LYS A 81 -6.28 13.84 18.15
CA LYS A 81 -6.86 14.12 19.46
C LYS A 81 -8.31 14.52 19.26
N MET A 82 -9.21 13.79 19.89
CA MET A 82 -10.64 14.02 19.87
C MET A 82 -11.02 14.98 21.00
N LYS A 83 -12.07 15.78 20.82
CA LYS A 83 -12.60 16.65 21.89
C LYS A 83 -13.17 15.86 23.08
N SER A 84 -13.48 14.58 22.88
CA SER A 84 -13.83 13.63 23.95
C SER A 84 -12.67 13.34 24.90
N GLY A 85 -11.43 13.73 24.54
CA GLY A 85 -10.20 13.41 25.27
C GLY A 85 -9.54 12.12 24.79
N GLU A 86 -10.14 11.39 23.86
CA GLU A 86 -9.53 10.21 23.24
C GLU A 86 -8.39 10.62 22.31
N GLU A 87 -7.26 9.92 22.43
CA GLU A 87 -6.10 10.10 21.57
C GLU A 87 -5.86 8.84 20.74
N PHE A 88 -5.63 9.03 19.45
CA PHE A 88 -5.25 7.99 18.51
C PHE A 88 -3.85 8.30 17.98
N GLU A 89 -2.93 7.35 18.14
CA GLU A 89 -1.58 7.43 17.59
C GLU A 89 -1.33 6.23 16.69
N LYS A 90 -0.77 6.48 15.50
CA LYS A 90 -0.42 5.42 14.56
C LYS A 90 0.88 5.72 13.84
N LEU A 91 1.75 4.71 13.80
CA LEU A 91 2.95 4.69 12.97
C LEU A 91 2.64 4.01 11.63
N PHE A 92 3.16 4.57 10.56
CA PHE A 92 3.09 4.00 9.22
C PHE A 92 4.24 4.50 8.36
N TYR A 93 4.65 3.68 7.39
CA TYR A 93 5.62 4.08 6.38
C TYR A 93 4.90 4.85 5.27
N ALA A 94 5.42 6.03 4.97
CA ALA A 94 4.86 6.91 3.98
C ALA A 94 5.25 6.48 2.57
N ASN A 95 4.23 6.33 1.73
CA ASN A 95 4.34 6.01 0.32
C ASN A 95 3.11 6.57 -0.40
N SER A 96 3.11 6.50 -1.73
CA SER A 96 2.00 6.98 -2.56
C SER A 96 0.62 6.38 -2.22
N ASN A 97 0.58 5.19 -1.61
CA ASN A 97 -0.66 4.52 -1.21
C ASN A 97 -1.08 4.79 0.25
N SER A 98 -0.24 5.46 1.05
CA SER A 98 -0.50 5.76 2.47
C SER A 98 -0.55 7.25 2.79
N LEU A 99 0.01 8.11 1.94
CA LEU A 99 0.04 9.56 2.13
C LEU A 99 -0.25 10.30 0.82
N SER A 100 -1.17 11.26 0.88
CA SER A 100 -1.43 12.21 -0.20
C SER A 100 -1.26 13.63 0.32
N VAL A 101 -0.44 14.41 -0.38
CA VAL A 101 -0.17 15.81 -0.06
C VAL A 101 -0.75 16.70 -1.16
N GLU A 102 -1.63 17.61 -0.77
CA GLU A 102 -2.19 18.61 -1.67
C GLU A 102 -1.73 20.02 -1.27
N LYS A 103 -1.61 20.90 -2.26
CA LYS A 103 -1.31 22.31 -2.03
C LYS A 103 -2.49 23.01 -1.35
N GLY A 104 -2.22 23.73 -0.29
CA GLY A 104 -3.20 24.44 0.52
C GLY A 104 -2.66 25.75 1.10
N THR A 105 -3.47 26.41 1.91
CA THR A 105 -3.11 27.67 2.59
C THR A 105 -2.52 27.43 3.98
N GLU A 106 -2.71 26.25 4.55
CA GLU A 106 -2.22 25.86 5.87
C GLU A 106 -1.80 24.39 5.88
N ASN A 107 -0.85 24.04 6.75
CA ASN A 107 -0.45 22.66 7.01
C ASN A 107 -1.48 21.99 7.92
N LYS A 108 -2.26 21.06 7.36
CA LYS A 108 -3.36 20.40 8.08
C LYS A 108 -3.65 19.01 7.53
N VAL A 109 -3.91 18.08 8.43
CA VAL A 109 -4.49 16.78 8.09
C VAL A 109 -5.97 16.98 7.72
N GLU A 110 -6.33 16.71 6.47
CA GLU A 110 -7.70 16.85 5.97
C GLU A 110 -8.54 15.62 6.25
N SER A 111 -8.01 14.43 5.97
CA SER A 111 -8.71 13.18 6.19
C SER A 111 -7.76 12.05 6.53
N VAL A 112 -8.27 11.07 7.25
CA VAL A 112 -7.58 9.82 7.57
C VAL A 112 -8.55 8.68 7.34
N LEU A 113 -8.23 7.82 6.39
CA LEU A 113 -9.00 6.63 6.06
C LEU A 113 -8.23 5.40 6.53
N GLN A 114 -8.92 4.49 7.19
CA GLN A 114 -8.42 3.17 7.54
C GLN A 114 -9.10 2.15 6.64
N THR A 115 -8.34 1.51 5.77
CA THR A 115 -8.82 0.39 4.95
C THR A 115 -8.40 -0.91 5.61
N THR A 116 -9.37 -1.79 5.85
CA THR A 116 -9.11 -3.15 6.34
C THR A 116 -9.51 -4.14 5.26
N THR A 117 -8.54 -4.88 4.76
CA THR A 117 -8.72 -5.87 3.69
C THR A 117 -8.55 -7.26 4.28
N LYS A 118 -9.57 -8.11 4.13
CA LYS A 118 -9.48 -9.54 4.41
C LYS A 118 -8.95 -10.25 3.19
N ILE A 119 -7.83 -10.94 3.37
CA ILE A 119 -7.14 -11.67 2.32
C ILE A 119 -7.19 -13.14 2.69
N LYS A 120 -7.68 -13.97 1.77
CA LYS A 120 -7.64 -15.41 1.87
C LYS A 120 -6.56 -15.93 0.92
N LYS A 121 -5.60 -16.67 1.47
CA LYS A 121 -4.56 -17.35 0.71
C LYS A 121 -4.85 -18.85 0.72
N SER A 122 -4.81 -19.46 -0.46
CA SER A 122 -5.02 -20.90 -0.62
C SER A 122 -3.80 -21.55 -1.28
N TRP A 123 -3.24 -22.57 -0.64
CA TRP A 123 -2.10 -23.35 -1.13
C TRP A 123 -2.28 -24.84 -0.81
N PHE A 124 -2.32 -25.72 -1.82
CA PHE A 124 -2.34 -27.19 -1.64
C PHE A 124 -3.26 -27.69 -0.49
N ASN A 125 -4.51 -27.19 -0.43
CA ASN A 125 -5.54 -27.46 0.60
C ASN A 125 -5.39 -26.76 1.96
N VAL A 126 -4.40 -25.90 2.14
CA VAL A 126 -4.31 -24.97 3.27
C VAL A 126 -4.98 -23.67 2.86
N GLU A 127 -5.93 -23.22 3.67
CA GLU A 127 -6.54 -21.90 3.56
C GLU A 127 -6.10 -21.07 4.78
N GLU A 128 -5.56 -19.90 4.52
CA GLU A 128 -5.17 -18.94 5.54
C GLU A 128 -5.91 -17.64 5.30
N GLU A 129 -6.69 -17.20 6.28
CA GLU A 129 -7.32 -15.88 6.29
C GLU A 129 -6.45 -14.93 7.12
N SER A 130 -6.17 -13.78 6.54
CA SER A 130 -5.42 -12.70 7.19
C SER A 130 -6.14 -11.38 7.01
N GLU A 131 -6.01 -10.51 8.01
CA GLU A 131 -6.50 -9.14 7.95
C GLU A 131 -5.32 -8.20 7.77
N LYS A 132 -5.40 -7.34 6.74
CA LYS A 132 -4.42 -6.29 6.47
C LYS A 132 -5.08 -4.94 6.67
N THR A 133 -4.58 -4.16 7.62
CA THR A 133 -5.03 -2.78 7.84
C THR A 133 -4.02 -1.80 7.26
N GLN A 134 -4.50 -0.87 6.43
CA GLN A 134 -3.73 0.21 5.85
C GLN A 134 -4.37 1.56 6.21
N PHE A 135 -3.53 2.58 6.34
CA PHE A 135 -3.97 3.95 6.63
C PHE A 135 -3.60 4.82 5.45
N PHE A 136 -4.56 5.62 5.00
CA PHE A 136 -4.37 6.65 4.00
C PHE A 136 -4.61 8.01 4.66
N VAL A 137 -3.57 8.83 4.67
CA VAL A 137 -3.61 10.17 5.26
C VAL A 137 -3.58 11.19 4.13
N LYS A 138 -4.57 12.09 4.12
CA LYS A 138 -4.58 13.23 3.21
C LYS A 138 -4.26 14.49 3.98
N ILE A 139 -3.27 15.23 3.51
CA ILE A 139 -2.88 16.51 4.10
C ILE A 139 -2.95 17.63 3.06
N LYS A 140 -3.33 18.82 3.52
CA LYS A 140 -3.04 20.06 2.83
C LYS A 140 -1.79 20.67 3.42
N SER A 141 -0.95 21.22 2.56
CA SER A 141 0.26 21.89 2.99
C SER A 141 0.43 23.23 2.28
N SER A 142 0.85 24.23 3.04
CA SER A 142 1.25 25.55 2.55
C SER A 142 2.73 25.61 2.16
N ASP A 143 3.41 24.46 2.14
CA ASP A 143 4.81 24.37 1.75
C ASP A 143 5.00 24.92 0.32
N PRO A 144 5.84 25.97 0.13
CA PRO A 144 6.05 26.56 -1.19
C PRO A 144 6.84 25.65 -2.15
N PHE A 145 7.45 24.56 -1.66
CA PHE A 145 8.28 23.65 -2.46
C PHE A 145 7.57 22.34 -2.85
N LEU A 146 6.25 22.28 -2.70
CA LEU A 146 5.43 21.10 -3.00
C LEU A 146 5.48 20.65 -4.48
N ASP A 147 5.77 21.55 -5.40
CA ASP A 147 5.74 21.31 -6.85
C ASP A 147 7.13 20.89 -7.43
N LYS A 148 8.07 20.44 -6.60
CA LYS A 148 9.42 20.05 -7.03
C LYS A 148 9.54 18.61 -7.51
#